data_AF-A0A2S7V9E0-F1
#
_entry.id   AF-A0A2S7V9E0-F1
#
_cell.length_a   1.000
_cell.length_b   1.000
_cell.length_c   1.000
_cell.angle_alpha   90.00
_cell.angle_beta   90.00
_cell.angle_gamma   90.00
#
_symmetry.space_group_name_H-M   'P 1'
#
loop_
_entity.id
_entity.type
_entity.pdbx_description
1 polymer ?
#
loop_
_entity_poly.entity_id
_entity_poly.type
_entity_poly.pdbx_seq_one_letter_code
_entity_poly.pdbx_strand_id
1 'polypeptide(L)'
;MLKLTTDYTPEVSRQKIYDLFLDTPSLYQIALDLNDTDIIVLAALCDGKSVTNSDYEIGADYSMIRLSAIIGRLRRYFPITAIEVNCLNEIRKHAKRNKYIITKDNFNKLLDDPLVALSECESIALRKKDTREKQDIARFIRRHGEEIAFKHFVKQAYGHKHVTPEQLDKLFGTIDGIISINH
;
A
#
# COMPACT_ATOMS: atom_id res chain seq x y z
N MET A 1 10.87 -22.62 4.18
CA MET A 1 10.93 -21.16 4.01
C MET A 1 11.93 -20.60 5.01
N LEU A 2 12.89 -19.78 4.59
CA LEU A 2 13.94 -19.26 5.47
C LEU A 2 13.51 -17.93 6.10
N LYS A 3 14.11 -17.57 7.24
CA LYS A 3 13.93 -16.22 7.79
C LYS A 3 14.73 -15.25 6.92
N LEU A 4 14.10 -14.19 6.45
CA LEU A 4 14.73 -13.25 5.53
C LEU A 4 16.04 -12.65 6.07
N THR A 5 16.04 -12.29 7.35
CA THR A 5 17.18 -11.65 8.02
C THR A 5 18.37 -12.58 8.25
N THR A 6 18.25 -13.87 7.94
CA THR A 6 19.38 -14.81 8.02
C THR A 6 20.35 -14.60 6.86
N ASP A 7 19.82 -14.33 5.66
CA ASP A 7 20.62 -14.18 4.45
C ASP A 7 20.81 -12.71 4.04
N TYR A 8 19.93 -11.83 4.52
CA TYR A 8 19.93 -10.40 4.23
C TYR A 8 20.07 -9.60 5.52
N THR A 9 21.29 -9.17 5.83
CA THR A 9 21.53 -8.16 6.86
C THR A 9 21.32 -6.75 6.27
N PRO A 10 21.10 -5.71 7.11
CA PRO A 10 20.97 -4.35 6.62
C PRO A 10 22.14 -3.90 5.74
N GLU A 11 23.37 -4.23 6.14
CA GLU A 11 24.60 -3.83 5.46
C GLU A 11 24.71 -4.50 4.09
N VAL A 12 24.53 -5.82 4.04
CA VAL A 12 24.56 -6.61 2.79
C VAL A 12 23.45 -6.14 1.85
N SER A 13 22.27 -5.85 2.38
CA SER A 13 21.12 -5.39 1.59
C SER A 13 21.35 -4.00 1.01
N ARG A 14 21.90 -3.08 1.82
CA ARG A 14 22.29 -1.73 1.37
C ARG A 14 23.30 -1.80 0.24
N GLN A 15 24.38 -2.54 0.43
CA GLN A 15 25.42 -2.68 -0.59
C GLN A 15 24.83 -3.23 -1.90
N LYS A 16 24.08 -4.34 -1.84
CA LYS A 16 23.41 -4.93 -3.02
C LYS A 16 22.54 -3.92 -3.77
N ILE A 17 21.68 -3.20 -3.05
CA ILE A 17 20.74 -2.27 -3.67
C ILE A 17 21.45 -1.03 -4.23
N TYR A 18 22.46 -0.52 -3.52
CA TYR A 18 23.22 0.64 -3.97
C TYR A 18 24.04 0.32 -5.22
N ASP A 19 24.70 -0.85 -5.25
CA ASP A 19 25.42 -1.32 -6.43
C ASP A 19 24.47 -1.54 -7.61
N LEU A 20 23.29 -2.11 -7.34
CA LEU A 20 22.28 -2.38 -8.38
C LEU A 20 21.70 -1.09 -8.99
N PHE A 21 21.49 -0.05 -8.20
CA PHE A 21 20.89 1.21 -8.65
C PHE A 21 21.89 2.32 -8.90
N LEU A 22 23.20 2.04 -8.89
CA LEU A 22 24.26 3.03 -9.02
C LEU A 22 24.09 3.91 -10.26
N ASP A 23 23.73 3.30 -11.39
CA ASP A 23 23.53 3.98 -12.67
C ASP A 23 22.10 4.53 -12.85
N THR A 24 21.26 4.43 -11.82
CA THR A 24 19.88 4.90 -11.82
C THR A 24 19.62 5.86 -10.65
N PRO A 25 19.93 7.17 -10.81
CA PRO A 25 19.88 8.14 -9.71
C PRO A 25 18.53 8.23 -8.98
N SER A 26 17.41 8.08 -9.70
CA SER A 26 16.06 8.11 -9.10
C SER A 26 15.82 6.94 -8.14
N LEU A 27 16.21 5.72 -8.52
CA LEU A 27 16.09 4.53 -7.68
C LEU A 27 17.13 4.53 -6.55
N TYR A 28 18.33 5.02 -6.83
CA TYR A 28 19.39 5.17 -5.82
C TYR A 28 18.95 6.11 -4.69
N GLN A 29 18.39 7.27 -5.04
CA GLN A 29 17.90 8.22 -4.04
C GLN A 29 16.80 7.62 -3.17
N ILE A 30 15.84 6.90 -3.78
CA ILE A 30 14.80 6.19 -3.03
C ILE A 30 15.42 5.17 -2.08
N ALA A 31 16.43 4.42 -2.54
CA ALA A 31 17.10 3.41 -1.72
C ALA A 31 17.82 4.00 -0.50
N LEU A 32 18.43 5.19 -0.63
CA LEU A 32 19.06 5.89 0.50
C LEU A 32 18.05 6.21 1.61
N ASP A 33 16.81 6.54 1.24
CA ASP A 33 15.76 6.94 2.18
C ASP A 33 15.06 5.74 2.85
N LEU A 34 15.38 4.50 2.47
CA LEU A 34 14.82 3.30 3.07
C LEU A 34 15.43 3.00 4.44
N ASN A 35 14.56 2.66 5.40
CA ASN A 35 15.00 2.04 6.65
C ASN A 35 15.47 0.59 6.41
N ASP A 36 16.13 0.03 7.42
CA ASP A 36 16.74 -1.30 7.32
C ASP A 36 15.75 -2.42 6.99
N THR A 37 14.53 -2.36 7.54
CA THR A 37 13.53 -3.40 7.25
C THR A 37 13.02 -3.33 5.81
N ASP A 38 12.90 -2.13 5.26
CA ASP A 38 12.43 -1.91 3.90
C ASP A 38 13.51 -2.33 2.89
N ILE A 39 14.78 -1.98 3.14
CA ILE A 39 15.87 -2.32 2.22
C ILE A 39 16.22 -3.82 2.22
N ILE A 40 16.10 -4.51 3.36
CA ILE A 40 16.24 -5.98 3.44
C ILE A 40 15.21 -6.67 2.55
N VAL A 41 13.94 -6.24 2.63
CA VAL A 41 12.87 -6.81 1.79
C VAL A 41 13.07 -6.48 0.33
N LEU A 42 13.47 -5.25 0.01
CA LEU A 42 13.74 -4.84 -1.35
C LEU A 42 14.88 -5.65 -1.98
N ALA A 43 15.99 -5.85 -1.27
CA ALA A 43 17.13 -6.64 -1.74
C ALA A 43 16.72 -8.05 -2.18
N ALA A 44 15.94 -8.76 -1.34
CA ALA A 44 15.47 -10.09 -1.70
C ALA A 44 14.51 -10.08 -2.89
N LEU A 45 13.61 -9.09 -2.98
CA LEU A 45 12.70 -8.95 -4.11
C LEU A 45 13.44 -8.68 -5.42
N CYS A 46 14.49 -7.84 -5.39
CA CYS A 46 15.35 -7.55 -6.55
C CYS A 46 16.20 -8.76 -6.97
N ASP A 47 16.59 -9.61 -6.02
CA ASP A 47 17.22 -10.92 -6.30
C ASP A 47 16.21 -11.96 -6.87
N GLY A 48 14.97 -11.54 -7.18
CA GLY A 48 13.91 -12.38 -7.73
C GLY A 48 13.29 -13.35 -6.71
N LYS A 49 13.55 -13.15 -5.42
CA LYS A 49 13.02 -13.99 -4.34
C LYS A 49 11.62 -13.56 -3.95
N SER A 50 10.83 -14.53 -3.55
CA SER A 50 9.49 -14.32 -3.03
C SER A 50 9.48 -14.28 -1.50
N VAL A 51 8.70 -13.35 -0.93
CA VAL A 51 8.57 -13.14 0.52
C VAL A 51 7.12 -13.27 0.98
N THR A 52 6.90 -13.80 2.18
CA THR A 52 5.56 -13.86 2.83
C THR A 52 5.65 -13.53 4.33
N ASN A 53 4.50 -13.32 4.97
CA ASN A 53 4.45 -13.18 6.43
C ASN A 53 4.86 -14.50 7.10
N SER A 54 5.61 -14.41 8.20
CA SER A 54 6.18 -15.57 8.92
C SER A 54 5.17 -16.61 9.41
N ASP A 55 3.88 -16.26 9.49
CA ASP A 55 2.85 -17.13 10.07
C ASP A 55 2.29 -18.17 9.08
N TYR A 56 2.79 -18.24 7.84
CA TYR A 56 2.23 -19.13 6.81
C TYR A 56 3.29 -19.77 5.92
N GLU A 57 3.25 -21.11 5.81
CA GLU A 57 4.02 -21.87 4.84
C GLU A 57 3.27 -21.94 3.50
N ILE A 58 3.48 -20.95 2.64
CA ILE A 58 2.79 -20.82 1.34
C ILE A 58 3.73 -20.91 0.14
N GLY A 59 4.88 -21.57 0.30
CA GLY A 59 5.86 -21.74 -0.77
C GLY A 59 6.48 -20.43 -1.24
N ALA A 60 6.81 -19.54 -0.30
CA ALA A 60 7.71 -18.41 -0.53
C ALA A 60 9.14 -18.80 -0.13
N ASP A 61 10.13 -18.13 -0.72
CA ASP A 61 11.54 -18.35 -0.40
C ASP A 61 11.85 -17.92 1.04
N TYR A 62 11.34 -16.74 1.41
CA TYR A 62 11.60 -16.11 2.69
C TYR A 62 10.34 -15.68 3.45
N SER A 63 10.49 -15.57 4.77
CA SER A 63 9.47 -15.11 5.70
C SER A 63 9.93 -13.89 6.50
N MET A 64 9.00 -12.99 6.78
CA MET A 64 9.24 -11.83 7.65
C MET A 64 7.98 -11.42 8.42
N ILE A 65 8.17 -10.93 9.65
CA ILE A 65 7.10 -10.38 10.48
C ILE A 65 6.70 -8.98 9.96
N ARG A 66 5.40 -8.65 10.03
CA ARG A 66 4.84 -7.35 9.60
C ARG A 66 5.12 -7.01 8.12
N LEU A 67 5.34 -8.02 7.27
CA LEU A 67 5.66 -7.85 5.87
C LEU A 67 4.60 -7.03 5.13
N SER A 68 3.31 -7.21 5.44
CA SER A 68 2.23 -6.44 4.79
C SER A 68 2.39 -4.92 4.91
N ALA A 69 2.93 -4.43 6.03
CA ALA A 69 3.18 -3.01 6.22
C ALA A 69 4.39 -2.53 5.42
N ILE A 70 5.47 -3.32 5.41
CA ILE A 70 6.68 -3.07 4.62
C ILE A 70 6.35 -3.00 3.12
N ILE A 71 5.65 -4.02 2.61
CA ILE A 71 5.20 -4.07 1.22
C ILE A 71 4.28 -2.89 0.89
N GLY A 72 3.45 -2.44 1.85
CA GLY A 72 2.61 -1.25 1.68
C GLY A 72 3.39 0.04 1.48
N ARG A 73 4.59 0.17 2.05
CA ARG A 73 5.50 1.30 1.82
C ARG A 73 6.25 1.13 0.50
N LEU A 74 6.88 -0.02 0.27
CA LEU A 74 7.69 -0.28 -0.92
C LEU A 74 6.89 -0.21 -2.22
N ARG A 75 5.61 -0.62 -2.22
CA ARG A 75 4.74 -0.58 -3.41
C ARG A 75 4.47 0.80 -3.98
N ARG A 76 4.84 1.87 -3.26
CA ARG A 76 4.76 3.23 -3.79
C ARG A 76 5.85 3.50 -4.82
N TYR A 77 6.95 2.76 -4.73
CA TYR A 77 8.16 3.00 -5.51
C TYR A 77 8.59 1.79 -6.35
N PHE A 78 8.11 0.59 -6.01
CA PHE A 78 8.57 -0.65 -6.64
C PHE A 78 7.40 -1.50 -7.15
N PRO A 79 7.53 -2.13 -8.34
CA PRO A 79 6.47 -2.90 -9.00
C PRO A 79 6.29 -4.30 -8.38
N ILE A 80 5.89 -4.32 -7.11
CA ILE A 80 5.75 -5.55 -6.32
C ILE A 80 4.38 -6.20 -6.52
N THR A 81 4.39 -7.39 -7.12
CA THR A 81 3.21 -8.23 -7.35
C THR A 81 2.84 -9.01 -6.09
N ALA A 82 1.54 -9.11 -5.79
CA ALA A 82 1.02 -10.05 -4.78
C ALA A 82 0.44 -11.25 -5.53
N ILE A 83 0.87 -12.43 -5.15
CA ILE A 83 0.32 -13.69 -5.61
C ILE A 83 -0.48 -14.26 -4.45
N GLU A 84 -1.80 -14.32 -4.63
CA GLU A 84 -2.71 -14.93 -3.67
C GLU A 84 -2.56 -16.46 -3.73
N VAL A 85 -2.33 -17.06 -2.57
CA VAL A 85 -2.21 -18.50 -2.38
C VAL A 85 -3.30 -18.92 -1.39
N ASN A 86 -4.09 -19.91 -1.79
CA ASN A 86 -5.02 -20.57 -0.89
C ASN A 86 -4.23 -21.53 -0.01
N CYS A 87 -4.35 -21.38 1.31
CA CYS A 87 -3.71 -22.25 2.28
C CYS A 87 -4.69 -22.64 3.38
N LEU A 88 -4.27 -23.59 4.21
CA LEU A 88 -4.96 -23.90 5.46
C LEU A 88 -4.29 -23.11 6.59
N ASN A 89 -5.09 -22.52 7.47
CA ASN A 89 -4.57 -21.95 8.71
C ASN A 89 -4.31 -23.06 9.75
N GLU A 90 -3.82 -22.68 10.93
CA GLU A 90 -3.51 -23.59 12.04
C GLU A 90 -4.70 -24.48 12.46
N ILE A 91 -5.93 -24.02 12.26
CA ILE A 91 -7.18 -24.73 12.60
C ILE A 91 -7.76 -25.43 11.35
N ARG A 92 -6.95 -25.67 10.31
CA ARG A 92 -7.32 -26.30 9.03
C ARG A 92 -8.49 -25.63 8.30
N LYS A 93 -8.74 -24.35 8.53
CA LYS A 93 -9.70 -23.55 7.76
C LYS A 93 -9.01 -22.91 6.56
N HIS A 94 -9.73 -22.83 5.45
CA HIS A 94 -9.25 -22.13 4.27
C HIS A 94 -8.96 -20.66 4.57
N ALA A 95 -7.76 -20.23 4.20
CA ALA A 95 -7.31 -18.86 4.31
C ALA A 95 -6.63 -18.44 3.00
N LYS A 96 -6.73 -17.15 2.69
CA LYS A 96 -6.02 -16.53 1.58
C LYS A 96 -4.83 -15.75 2.13
N ARG A 97 -3.66 -16.03 1.57
CA ARG A 97 -2.40 -15.39 1.95
C ARG A 97 -1.65 -14.95 0.72
N ASN A 98 -0.85 -13.89 0.86
CA ASN A 98 -0.10 -13.33 -0.25
C ASN A 98 1.37 -13.66 -0.06
N LYS A 99 2.00 -14.19 -1.12
CA LYS A 99 3.44 -14.03 -1.31
C LYS A 99 3.69 -12.86 -2.25
N TYR A 100 4.79 -12.17 -2.06
CA TYR A 100 5.15 -10.97 -2.80
C TYR A 100 6.45 -11.20 -3.57
N ILE A 101 6.52 -10.68 -4.78
CA ILE A 101 7.68 -10.82 -5.68
C ILE A 101 7.74 -9.62 -6.63
N ILE A 102 8.93 -9.22 -7.06
CA ILE A 102 9.11 -8.43 -8.27
C ILE A 102 9.41 -9.44 -9.39
N THR A 103 8.49 -9.56 -10.35
CA THR A 103 8.70 -10.49 -11.47
C THR A 103 9.87 -10.02 -12.32
N LYS A 104 10.54 -10.95 -13.03
CA LYS A 104 11.64 -10.61 -13.92
C LYS A 104 11.26 -9.52 -14.93
N ASP A 105 10.06 -9.59 -15.51
CA ASP A 105 9.58 -8.59 -16.45
C ASP A 105 9.38 -7.22 -15.79
N ASN A 106 8.81 -7.16 -14.58
CA ASN A 106 8.64 -5.91 -13.85
C ASN A 106 10.00 -5.32 -13.44
N PHE A 107 10.95 -6.18 -13.08
CA PHE A 107 12.30 -5.77 -12.72
C PHE A 107 13.04 -5.19 -13.92
N ASN A 108 13.00 -5.86 -15.07
CA ASN A 108 13.59 -5.36 -16.30
C ASN A 108 12.98 -4.00 -16.68
N LYS A 109 11.65 -3.87 -16.67
CA LYS A 109 10.98 -2.57 -16.92
C LYS A 109 11.42 -1.46 -15.97
N LEU A 110 11.62 -1.80 -14.69
CA LEU A 110 12.08 -0.84 -13.69
C LEU A 110 13.49 -0.32 -14.00
N LEU A 111 14.37 -1.17 -14.54
CA LEU A 111 15.73 -0.78 -14.91
C LEU A 111 15.79 -0.10 -16.28
N ASP A 112 14.96 -0.53 -17.24
CA ASP A 112 14.92 0.01 -18.60
C ASP A 112 14.35 1.44 -18.65
N ASP A 113 13.23 1.69 -17.95
CA ASP A 113 12.63 3.03 -17.81
C ASP A 113 12.16 3.28 -16.37
N PRO A 114 13.08 3.68 -15.48
CA PRO A 114 12.80 3.87 -14.06
C PRO A 114 11.74 4.93 -13.78
N LEU A 115 11.71 6.03 -14.54
CA LEU A 115 10.78 7.13 -14.29
C LEU A 115 9.35 6.75 -14.65
N VAL A 116 9.16 6.05 -15.76
CA VAL A 116 7.84 5.52 -16.13
C VAL A 116 7.37 4.48 -15.12
N ALA A 117 8.23 3.54 -14.74
CA ALA A 117 7.89 2.52 -13.74
C ALA A 117 7.52 3.13 -12.37
N LEU A 118 8.25 4.16 -11.93
CA LEU A 118 7.93 4.90 -10.71
C LEU A 118 6.59 5.61 -10.80
N SER A 119 6.32 6.29 -11.91
CA SER A 119 5.04 6.98 -12.14
C SER A 119 3.85 6.02 -12.14
N GLU A 120 4.02 4.83 -12.72
CA GLU A 120 3.00 3.77 -12.68
C GLU A 120 2.76 3.27 -11.24
N CYS A 121 3.83 3.04 -10.47
CA CYS A 121 3.72 2.62 -9.07
C CYS A 121 2.98 3.67 -8.23
N GLU A 122 3.32 4.94 -8.38
CA GLU A 122 2.65 6.05 -7.72
C GLU A 122 1.17 6.13 -8.10
N SER A 123 0.87 6.07 -9.39
CA SER A 123 -0.51 6.09 -9.91
C SER A 123 -1.36 4.96 -9.32
N ILE A 124 -0.80 3.74 -9.24
CA ILE A 124 -1.46 2.58 -8.62
C ILE A 124 -1.66 2.81 -7.11
N ALA A 125 -0.67 3.38 -6.42
CA ALA A 125 -0.75 3.66 -5.00
C ALA A 125 -1.84 4.71 -4.69
N LEU A 126 -1.93 5.77 -5.49
CA LEU A 126 -2.95 6.82 -5.37
C LEU A 126 -4.36 6.25 -5.59
N ARG A 127 -4.57 5.47 -6.65
CA ARG A 127 -5.87 4.82 -6.92
C ARG A 127 -6.30 3.91 -5.76
N LYS A 128 -5.36 3.13 -5.19
CA LYS A 128 -5.64 2.27 -4.04
C LYS A 128 -5.96 3.07 -2.78
N LYS A 129 -5.30 4.21 -2.57
CA LYS A 129 -5.60 5.12 -1.45
C LYS A 129 -7.02 5.67 -1.58
N ASP A 130 -7.38 6.23 -2.73
CA ASP A 130 -8.72 6.76 -3.01
C ASP A 130 -9.80 5.69 -2.82
N THR A 131 -9.57 4.48 -3.35
CA THR A 131 -10.50 3.35 -3.16
C THR A 131 -10.70 3.01 -1.68
N ARG A 132 -9.63 3.00 -0.89
CA ARG A 132 -9.70 2.70 0.55
C ARG A 132 -10.46 3.78 1.31
N GLU A 133 -10.18 5.04 1.03
CA GLU A 133 -10.87 6.18 1.67
C GLU A 133 -12.37 6.14 1.37
N LYS A 134 -12.76 5.87 0.12
CA LYS A 134 -14.16 5.66 -0.26
C LYS A 134 -14.81 4.49 0.50
N GLN A 135 -14.10 3.37 0.65
CA GLN A 135 -14.59 2.22 1.41
C GLN A 135 -14.69 2.48 2.91
N ASP A 136 -13.81 3.30 3.47
CA ASP A 136 -13.86 3.72 4.87
C ASP A 136 -15.09 4.61 5.12
N ILE A 137 -15.34 5.59 4.24
CA ILE A 137 -16.55 6.43 4.27
C ILE A 137 -17.80 5.57 4.17
N ALA A 138 -17.86 4.66 3.19
CA ALA A 138 -19.01 3.77 3.01
C ALA A 138 -19.25 2.86 4.23
N ARG A 139 -18.18 2.36 4.88
CA ARG A 139 -18.29 1.59 6.13
C ARG A 139 -18.77 2.44 7.30
N PHE A 140 -18.34 3.69 7.38
CA PHE A 140 -18.78 4.63 8.42
C PHE A 140 -20.29 4.90 8.29
N ILE A 141 -20.74 5.24 7.09
CA ILE A 141 -22.17 5.47 6.79
C ILE A 141 -22.99 4.22 7.12
N ARG A 142 -22.55 3.03 6.67
CA ARG A 142 -23.27 1.78 6.95
C ARG A 142 -23.41 1.49 8.44
N ARG A 143 -22.42 1.85 9.25
CA ARG A 143 -22.40 1.56 10.70
C ARG A 143 -23.23 2.56 11.50
N HIS A 144 -23.24 3.82 11.11
CA HIS A 144 -23.80 4.91 11.90
C HIS A 144 -25.04 5.58 11.30
N GLY A 145 -25.37 5.27 10.04
CA GLY A 145 -26.41 5.97 9.29
C GLY A 145 -25.89 7.26 8.65
N GLU A 146 -26.57 7.69 7.59
CA GLU A 146 -26.19 8.84 6.76
C GLU A 146 -26.21 10.15 7.55
N GLU A 147 -27.24 10.38 8.39
CA GLU A 147 -27.39 11.60 9.16
C GLU A 147 -26.23 11.81 10.17
N ILE A 148 -25.86 10.77 10.90
CA ILE A 148 -24.76 10.81 11.87
C ILE A 148 -23.43 10.98 11.14
N ALA A 149 -23.24 10.29 10.01
CA ALA A 149 -22.06 10.45 9.18
C ALA A 149 -21.90 11.88 8.66
N PHE A 150 -22.97 12.46 8.12
CA PHE A 150 -22.97 13.85 7.66
C PHE A 150 -22.60 14.81 8.77
N LYS A 151 -23.29 14.75 9.94
CA LYS A 151 -22.99 15.58 11.11
C LYS A 151 -21.53 15.44 11.55
N HIS A 152 -20.99 14.22 11.56
CA HIS A 152 -19.60 13.97 11.94
C HIS A 152 -18.61 14.61 10.96
N PHE A 153 -18.80 14.40 9.65
CA PHE A 153 -17.91 14.96 8.63
C PHE A 153 -17.96 16.49 8.60
N VAL A 154 -19.15 17.09 8.72
CA VAL A 154 -19.31 18.55 8.81
C VAL A 154 -18.62 19.10 10.04
N LYS A 155 -18.84 18.51 11.22
CA LYS A 155 -18.17 18.94 12.46
C LYS A 155 -16.65 18.81 12.36
N GLN A 156 -16.14 17.76 11.71
CA GLN A 156 -14.70 17.58 11.53
C GLN A 156 -14.11 18.63 10.57
N ALA A 157 -14.76 18.88 9.44
CA ALA A 157 -14.27 19.81 8.42
C ALA A 157 -14.43 21.29 8.81
N TYR A 158 -15.46 21.60 9.60
CA TYR A 158 -15.88 22.97 9.89
C TYR A 158 -15.99 23.30 11.39
N GLY A 159 -15.73 22.37 12.31
CA GLY A 159 -15.89 22.61 13.75
C GLY A 159 -14.97 23.68 14.34
N HIS A 160 -13.92 24.06 13.62
CA HIS A 160 -13.01 25.16 13.95
C HIS A 160 -13.35 26.47 13.21
N LYS A 161 -14.38 26.47 12.36
CA LYS A 161 -14.84 27.64 11.59
C LYS A 161 -16.20 28.07 12.12
N HIS A 162 -16.38 29.36 12.38
CA HIS A 162 -17.71 29.92 12.55
C HIS A 162 -18.40 29.97 11.19
N VAL A 163 -19.09 28.89 10.82
CA VAL A 163 -19.83 28.81 9.56
C VAL A 163 -21.24 29.32 9.79
N THR A 164 -21.67 30.35 9.06
CA THR A 164 -23.05 30.85 9.14
C THR A 164 -24.01 29.93 8.38
N PRO A 165 -25.32 29.95 8.69
CA PRO A 165 -26.32 29.20 7.93
C PRO A 165 -26.26 29.48 6.42
N GLU A 166 -26.06 30.73 5.98
CA GLU A 166 -25.96 31.03 4.54
C GLU A 166 -24.72 30.41 3.88
N GLN A 167 -23.63 30.25 4.63
CA GLN A 167 -22.42 29.58 4.14
C GLN A 167 -22.61 28.07 4.03
N LEU A 168 -23.38 27.45 4.93
CA LEU A 168 -23.78 26.05 4.82
C LEU A 168 -24.69 25.83 3.61
N ASP A 169 -25.70 26.69 3.42
CA ASP A 169 -26.61 26.61 2.26
C ASP A 169 -25.86 26.80 0.93
N LYS A 170 -24.83 27.65 0.90
CA LYS A 170 -23.97 27.82 -0.29
C LYS A 170 -23.05 26.61 -0.53
N LEU A 171 -22.63 25.90 0.52
CA LEU A 171 -21.74 24.74 0.43
C LEU A 171 -22.46 23.46 0.03
N PHE A 172 -23.69 23.26 0.54
CA PHE A 172 -24.47 22.04 0.32
C PHE A 172 -25.61 22.23 -0.69
N GLY A 173 -25.86 23.45 -1.16
CA GLY A 173 -27.11 23.80 -1.83
C GLY A 173 -28.25 23.93 -0.82
N THR A 174 -29.37 24.54 -1.23
CA THR A 174 -30.59 24.51 -0.42
C THR A 174 -30.96 23.06 -0.13
N ILE A 175 -31.13 22.71 1.15
CA ILE A 175 -31.38 21.33 1.64
C ILE A 175 -32.53 20.64 0.87
N ASP A 176 -33.50 21.42 0.37
CA ASP A 176 -34.62 20.94 -0.44
C ASP A 176 -34.20 20.31 -1.79
N GLY A 177 -33.05 20.69 -2.35
CA GLY A 177 -32.55 20.13 -3.62
C GLY A 177 -31.82 18.79 -3.48
N ILE A 178 -31.35 18.44 -2.28
CA ILE A 178 -30.61 17.19 -2.02
C ILE A 178 -31.57 16.00 -1.84
N ILE A 179 -32.79 16.26 -1.34
CA ILE A 179 -33.81 15.22 -1.07
C ILE A 179 -34.57 14.84 -2.35
N SER A 180 -34.60 15.71 -3.37
CA SER A 180 -35.38 15.48 -4.60
C SER A 180 -34.74 14.56 -5.67
N ILE A 181 -33.58 13.95 -5.42
CA ILE A 181 -32.95 13.01 -6.39
C ILE A 181 -33.47 11.57 -6.24
N ASN A 182 -34.38 11.29 -5.30
CA ASN A 182 -35.10 10.02 -5.23
C ASN A 182 -36.59 10.22 -5.52
N HIS A 183 -36.93 10.38 -6.81
CA HIS A 183 -38.21 9.93 -7.35
C HIS A 183 -38.06 9.44 -8.79
#